data_AF-A0A958F368-F1
#
_entry.id   AF-A0A958F368-F1
#
_cell.length_a   1.000
_cell.length_b   1.000
_cell.length_c   1.000
_cell.angle_alpha   90.00
_cell.angle_beta   90.00
_cell.angle_gamma   90.00
#
_symmetry.space_group_name_H-M   'P 1'
#
loop_
_entity.id
_entity.type
_entity.pdbx_description
1 polymer ?
#
loop_
_entity_poly.entity_id
_entity_poly.type
_entity_poly.pdbx_seq_one_letter_code
_entity_poly.pdbx_strand_id
1 'polypeptide(L)'
;QLFMSVINWYQVLENSRFFDEPGDHAGEMETANMQHIAPDLVLPLSEAGTGESIPFKLKGIAEGWVWAQREWHKATVDTGVGNPAKATPEKGRIFLEALTTKIAGYLVDLANSDINDLYE
;
A
#
# COMPACT_ATOMS: atom_id res chain seq x y z
N GLN A 1 1.26 22.31 23.90
CA GLN A 1 1.64 20.89 23.74
C GLN A 1 1.53 20.55 22.26
N LEU A 2 2.39 19.67 21.74
CA LEU A 2 2.34 19.22 20.36
C LEU A 2 1.90 17.76 20.35
N PHE A 3 0.82 17.46 19.65
CA PHE A 3 0.41 16.10 19.31
C PHE A 3 0.70 15.87 17.83
N MET A 4 1.40 14.78 17.51
CA MET A 4 1.75 14.41 16.14
C MET A 4 1.41 12.95 15.90
N SER A 5 0.69 12.69 14.81
CA SER A 5 0.36 11.36 14.33
C SER A 5 0.83 11.20 12.88
N VAL A 6 1.16 9.96 12.52
CA VAL A 6 1.65 9.59 11.18
C VAL A 6 0.84 8.41 10.69
N ILE A 7 0.51 8.42 9.40
CA ILE A 7 -0.28 7.41 8.72
C ILE A 7 0.48 6.90 7.49
N ASN A 8 0.58 5.58 7.36
CA ASN A 8 0.90 4.91 6.11
C ASN A 8 -0.41 4.47 5.47
N TRP A 9 -0.95 5.25 4.53
CA TRP A 9 -2.29 5.00 3.97
C TRP A 9 -2.46 3.57 3.42
N TYR A 10 -1.40 3.03 2.81
CA TYR A 10 -1.35 1.71 2.19
C TYR A 10 -1.35 0.54 3.21
N GLN A 11 -1.29 0.83 4.52
CA GLN A 11 -1.35 -0.16 5.61
C GLN A 11 -2.61 -0.02 6.49
N VAL A 12 -3.49 0.95 6.22
CA VAL A 12 -4.68 1.24 7.04
C VAL A 12 -5.72 0.12 6.94
N LEU A 13 -5.79 -0.53 5.79
CA LEU A 13 -6.68 -1.63 5.48
C LEU A 13 -5.87 -2.91 5.25
N GLU A 14 -6.50 -4.05 5.51
CA GLU A 14 -5.93 -5.34 5.19
C GLU A 14 -6.06 -5.60 3.67
N ASN A 15 -4.98 -5.38 2.92
CA ASN A 15 -4.99 -5.42 1.46
C ASN A 15 -5.45 -6.76 0.87
N SER A 16 -5.20 -7.89 1.53
CA SER A 16 -5.66 -9.23 1.12
C SER A 16 -7.17 -9.37 1.06
N ARG A 17 -7.94 -8.44 1.65
CA ARG A 17 -9.41 -8.40 1.52
C ARG A 17 -9.90 -7.75 0.22
N PHE A 18 -9.02 -7.07 -0.50
CA PHE A 18 -9.35 -6.27 -1.69
C PHE A 18 -8.61 -6.73 -2.95
N PHE A 19 -7.43 -7.33 -2.78
CA PHE A 19 -6.52 -7.70 -3.86
C PHE A 19 -6.08 -9.16 -3.73
N ASP A 20 -5.91 -9.84 -4.87
CA ASP A 20 -5.46 -11.23 -4.91
C ASP A 20 -3.96 -11.33 -4.63
N GLU A 21 -3.19 -10.37 -5.17
CA GLU A 21 -1.75 -10.24 -5.02
C GLU A 21 -1.41 -8.80 -4.60
N PRO A 22 -1.65 -8.41 -3.33
CA PRO A 22 -1.49 -7.04 -2.85
C PRO A 22 -0.17 -6.37 -3.27
N GLY A 23 0.93 -7.14 -3.24
CA GLY A 23 2.28 -6.67 -3.49
C GLY A 23 2.81 -5.75 -2.39
N ASP A 24 4.03 -5.26 -2.61
CA ASP A 24 4.74 -4.29 -1.76
C ASP A 24 4.99 -2.98 -2.54
N HIS A 25 5.38 -3.06 -3.81
CA HIS A 25 5.62 -1.91 -4.69
C HIS A 25 5.25 -2.20 -6.15
N ALA A 26 4.52 -1.28 -6.79
CA ALA A 26 3.95 -1.40 -8.12
C ALA A 26 3.11 -2.67 -8.34
N GLY A 27 2.62 -3.27 -7.25
CA GLY A 27 1.79 -4.47 -7.28
C GLY A 27 0.33 -4.18 -7.63
N GLU A 28 -0.55 -5.15 -7.35
CA GLU A 28 -1.96 -5.06 -7.69
C GLU A 28 -2.65 -3.84 -7.06
N MET A 29 -2.36 -3.54 -5.78
CA MET A 29 -2.99 -2.44 -5.05
C MET A 29 -2.66 -1.06 -5.65
N GLU A 30 -1.37 -0.76 -5.82
CA GLU A 30 -0.94 0.53 -6.36
C GLU A 30 -1.41 0.71 -7.81
N THR A 31 -1.34 -0.35 -8.61
CA THR A 31 -1.76 -0.32 -10.01
C THR A 31 -3.26 -0.13 -10.14
N ALA A 32 -4.07 -0.86 -9.35
CA ALA A 32 -5.53 -0.73 -9.37
C ALA A 32 -5.97 0.67 -8.95
N ASN A 33 -5.32 1.24 -7.93
CA ASN A 33 -5.58 2.62 -7.50
C ASN A 33 -5.24 3.62 -8.61
N MET A 34 -4.07 3.50 -9.25
CA MET A 34 -3.68 4.38 -10.36
C MET A 34 -4.62 4.25 -11.57
N GLN A 35 -5.02 3.03 -11.92
CA GLN A 35 -6.01 2.78 -12.97
C GLN A 35 -7.37 3.43 -12.68
N HIS A 36 -7.73 3.62 -11.41
CA HIS A 36 -8.94 4.32 -11.02
C HIS A 36 -8.77 5.85 -11.06
N ILE A 37 -7.70 6.38 -10.45
CA ILE A 37 -7.56 7.82 -10.24
C ILE A 37 -6.98 8.58 -11.43
N ALA A 38 -6.11 7.93 -12.21
CA ALA A 38 -5.38 8.55 -13.31
C ALA A 38 -5.02 7.47 -14.36
N PRO A 39 -6.03 6.87 -15.04
CA PRO A 39 -5.82 5.76 -15.96
C PRO A 39 -4.83 6.08 -17.07
N ASP A 40 -4.79 7.32 -17.54
CA ASP A 40 -3.90 7.77 -18.62
C ASP A 40 -2.40 7.76 -18.23
N LEU A 41 -2.08 7.60 -16.94
CA LEU A 41 -0.71 7.50 -16.43
C LEU A 41 -0.25 6.05 -16.22
N VAL A 42 -1.10 5.05 -16.50
CA VAL A 42 -0.78 3.63 -16.40
C VAL A 42 -0.73 3.01 -17.79
N LEU A 43 0.43 2.50 -18.19
CA LEU A 43 0.56 1.73 -19.43
C LEU A 43 -0.28 0.43 -19.37
N PRO A 44 -0.60 -0.18 -20.52
CA PRO A 44 -1.32 -1.45 -20.54
C PRO A 44 -0.65 -2.51 -19.65
N LEU A 45 -1.45 -3.29 -18.90
CA LEU A 45 -0.93 -4.35 -18.02
C LEU A 45 -0.12 -5.43 -18.78
N SER A 46 -0.31 -5.56 -20.09
CA SER A 46 0.51 -6.43 -20.95
C SER A 46 1.98 -6.01 -21.06
N GLU A 47 2.30 -4.77 -20.70
CA GLU A 47 3.67 -4.24 -20.65
C GLU A 47 4.26 -4.29 -19.24
N ALA A 48 3.45 -4.62 -18.22
CA ALA A 48 3.92 -4.74 -16.85
C ALA A 48 4.79 -5.98 -16.68
N GLY A 49 5.89 -5.82 -15.94
CA GLY A 49 6.67 -6.95 -15.45
C GLY A 49 5.92 -7.76 -14.39
N THR A 50 6.47 -8.91 -14.00
CA THR A 50 5.86 -9.80 -13.02
C THR A 50 6.00 -9.29 -11.58
N GLY A 51 6.89 -8.31 -11.34
CA GLY A 51 7.20 -7.82 -10.00
C GLY A 51 7.88 -8.88 -9.13
N GLU A 52 8.57 -9.84 -9.75
CA GLU A 52 9.29 -10.88 -9.01
C GLU A 52 10.40 -10.25 -8.16
N SER A 53 10.43 -10.61 -6.88
CA SER A 53 11.39 -10.09 -5.92
C SER A 53 12.24 -11.19 -5.29
N ILE A 54 13.50 -10.86 -5.04
CA ILE A 54 14.49 -11.77 -4.46
C ILE A 54 14.54 -11.53 -2.95
N PRO A 55 14.14 -12.50 -2.11
CA PRO A 55 14.08 -12.32 -0.66
C PRO A 55 15.47 -12.31 -0.02
N PHE A 56 15.56 -11.74 1.18
CA PHE A 56 16.75 -11.86 2.01
C PHE A 56 17.03 -13.32 2.38
N LYS A 57 18.32 -13.68 2.48
CA LYS A 57 18.75 -14.97 3.04
C LYS A 57 18.52 -15.06 4.56
N LEU A 58 18.45 -13.91 5.24
CA LEU A 58 18.22 -13.82 6.68
C LEU A 58 16.73 -13.99 6.97
N LYS A 59 16.35 -15.10 7.62
CA LYS A 59 14.95 -15.47 7.87
C LYS A 59 14.15 -14.36 8.57
N GLY A 60 14.71 -13.70 9.59
CA GLY A 60 13.97 -12.67 10.30
C GLY A 60 13.57 -11.47 9.44
N ILE A 61 14.37 -11.13 8.43
CA ILE A 61 14.04 -10.09 7.47
C ILE A 61 13.06 -10.62 6.42
N ALA A 62 13.28 -11.84 5.92
CA ALA A 62 12.38 -12.48 4.96
C ALA A 62 10.96 -12.72 5.52
N GLU A 63 10.84 -12.99 6.82
CA GLU A 63 9.58 -13.16 7.55
C GLU A 63 8.97 -11.83 8.02
N GLY A 64 9.67 -10.71 7.86
CA GLY A 64 9.14 -9.37 8.09
C GLY A 64 9.10 -8.87 9.55
N TRP A 65 9.65 -9.63 10.52
CA TRP A 65 9.73 -9.18 11.92
C TRP A 65 11.05 -8.47 12.27
N VAL A 66 12.03 -8.51 11.36
CA VAL A 66 13.23 -7.63 11.36
C VAL A 66 13.19 -6.77 10.10
N TRP A 67 13.52 -5.49 10.25
CA TRP A 67 13.57 -4.56 9.11
C TRP A 67 15.02 -4.30 8.65
N ALA A 68 15.22 -4.23 7.34
CA ALA A 68 16.42 -3.70 6.70
C ALA A 68 16.07 -3.12 5.32
N GLN A 69 16.87 -2.16 4.84
CA GLN A 69 16.70 -1.62 3.49
C GLN A 69 17.02 -2.67 2.41
N ARG A 70 16.19 -2.74 1.37
CA ARG A 70 16.46 -3.56 0.17
C ARG A 70 17.45 -2.85 -0.74
N GLU A 71 18.45 -3.55 -1.25
CA GLU A 71 19.25 -3.07 -2.38
C GLU A 71 18.46 -3.33 -3.68
N TRP A 72 17.76 -2.31 -4.20
CA TRP A 72 16.74 -2.48 -5.25
C TRP A 72 17.23 -3.25 -6.49
N HIS A 73 18.43 -2.93 -6.97
CA HIS A 73 19.07 -3.60 -8.12
C HIS A 73 19.39 -5.08 -7.91
N LYS A 74 19.44 -5.56 -6.65
CA LYS A 74 19.60 -6.97 -6.28
C LYS A 74 18.28 -7.63 -5.89
N ALA A 75 17.30 -6.85 -5.45
CA ALA A 75 16.06 -7.34 -4.88
C ALA A 75 14.91 -7.44 -5.90
N THR A 76 15.05 -6.82 -7.08
CA THR A 76 13.98 -6.72 -8.09
C THR A 76 14.53 -7.00 -9.50
N VAL A 77 13.65 -7.46 -10.39
CA VAL A 77 13.98 -7.70 -11.81
C VAL A 77 13.55 -6.52 -12.70
N ASP A 78 12.37 -5.99 -12.42
CA ASP A 78 11.67 -4.96 -13.21
C ASP A 78 11.34 -3.71 -12.37
N THR A 79 12.00 -3.56 -11.23
CA THR A 79 11.76 -2.54 -10.17
C THR A 79 10.47 -2.71 -9.38
N GLY A 80 9.56 -3.61 -9.76
CA GLY A 80 8.36 -3.96 -9.01
C GLY A 80 8.61 -5.02 -7.92
N VAL A 81 7.69 -5.09 -6.97
CA VAL A 81 7.61 -6.11 -5.92
C VAL A 81 6.13 -6.50 -5.73
N GLY A 82 5.71 -7.57 -6.39
CA GLY A 82 4.32 -8.04 -6.48
C GLY A 82 3.75 -7.87 -7.88
N ASN A 83 2.92 -8.83 -8.31
CA ASN A 83 2.42 -8.89 -9.67
C ASN A 83 1.17 -8.01 -9.86
N PRO A 84 1.18 -7.03 -10.79
CA PRO A 84 0.05 -6.15 -11.01
C PRO A 84 -1.02 -6.73 -11.95
N ALA A 85 -0.83 -7.92 -12.53
CA ALA A 85 -1.65 -8.43 -13.63
C ALA A 85 -3.16 -8.56 -13.32
N LYS A 86 -3.54 -8.64 -12.05
CA LYS A 86 -4.95 -8.74 -11.60
C LYS A 86 -5.56 -7.40 -11.18
N ALA A 87 -4.82 -6.29 -11.37
CA ALA A 87 -5.30 -4.96 -11.06
C ALA A 87 -6.47 -4.59 -11.97
N THR A 88 -7.48 -3.95 -11.39
CA THR A 88 -8.59 -3.37 -12.15
C THR A 88 -8.97 -2.02 -11.55
N PRO A 89 -9.49 -1.08 -12.36
CA PRO A 89 -9.99 0.21 -11.85
C PRO A 89 -11.07 0.03 -10.76
N GLU A 90 -11.90 -1.02 -10.87
CA GLU A 90 -12.97 -1.28 -9.91
C GLU A 90 -12.44 -1.71 -8.54
N LYS A 91 -11.40 -2.57 -8.49
CA LYS A 91 -10.71 -2.89 -7.24
C LYS A 91 -10.12 -1.64 -6.59
N GLY A 92 -9.53 -0.75 -7.41
CA GLY A 92 -9.01 0.54 -6.95
C GLY A 92 -10.09 1.43 -6.35
N ARG A 93 -11.24 1.58 -7.01
CA ARG A 93 -12.39 2.34 -6.52
C ARG A 93 -12.86 1.83 -5.15
N ILE A 94 -13.13 0.52 -5.04
CA ILE A 94 -13.63 -0.12 -3.81
C ILE A 94 -12.65 0.08 -2.66
N PHE A 95 -11.35 -0.13 -2.92
CA PHE A 95 -10.32 0.05 -1.90
C PHE A 95 -10.22 1.51 -1.44
N LEU A 96 -10.16 2.46 -2.38
CA LEU A 96 -10.03 3.88 -2.08
C LEU A 96 -11.24 4.41 -1.31
N GLU A 97 -12.46 4.01 -1.65
CA GLU A 97 -13.67 4.41 -0.89
C GLU A 97 -13.61 3.95 0.58
N ALA A 98 -13.23 2.69 0.82
CA ALA A 98 -13.07 2.16 2.16
C ALA A 98 -11.95 2.88 2.93
N LEU A 99 -10.83 3.15 2.25
CA LEU A 99 -9.67 3.81 2.81
C LEU A 99 -10.00 5.25 3.22
N THR A 100 -10.57 6.04 2.29
CA THR A 100 -10.89 7.45 2.55
C THR A 100 -11.94 7.58 3.64
N THR A 101 -12.90 6.66 3.71
CA THR A 101 -13.89 6.64 4.81
C THR A 101 -13.23 6.47 6.17
N LYS A 102 -12.29 5.52 6.29
CA LYS A 102 -11.58 5.25 7.56
C LYS A 102 -10.66 6.40 7.95
N ILE A 103 -9.94 6.99 7.00
CA ILE A 103 -9.06 8.15 7.24
C ILE A 103 -9.90 9.37 7.65
N ALA A 104 -11.00 9.64 6.95
CA ALA A 104 -11.89 10.75 7.29
C ALA A 104 -12.45 10.62 8.70
N GLY A 105 -12.82 9.41 9.14
CA GLY A 105 -13.23 9.13 10.52
C GLY A 105 -12.19 9.59 11.54
N TYR A 106 -10.94 9.15 11.38
CA TYR A 106 -9.84 9.57 12.26
C TYR A 106 -9.63 11.10 12.27
N LEU A 107 -9.70 11.75 11.09
CA LEU A 107 -9.52 13.20 11.00
C LEU A 107 -10.65 13.97 11.71
N VAL A 108 -11.89 13.45 11.66
CA VAL A 108 -13.03 14.00 12.41
C VAL A 108 -12.84 13.80 13.91
N ASP A 109 -12.42 12.61 14.34
CA ASP A 109 -12.13 12.33 15.75
C ASP A 109 -11.04 13.26 16.29
N LEU A 110 -9.95 13.40 15.55
CA LEU A 110 -8.85 14.30 15.88
C LEU A 110 -9.31 15.76 15.98
N ALA A 111 -10.14 16.22 15.04
CA ALA A 111 -10.65 17.59 15.03
C ALA A 111 -11.56 17.88 16.24
N ASN A 112 -12.23 16.86 16.79
CA ASN A 112 -13.13 16.99 17.94
C ASN A 112 -12.45 16.68 19.29
N SER A 113 -11.18 16.26 19.29
CA SER A 113 -10.46 15.86 20.50
C SER A 113 -9.84 17.05 21.25
N ASP A 114 -9.84 17.01 22.58
CA ASP A 114 -8.98 17.88 23.39
C ASP A 114 -7.59 17.25 23.50
N ILE A 115 -6.57 17.92 22.96
CA ILE A 115 -5.18 17.43 22.99
C ILE A 115 -4.61 17.27 24.41
N ASN A 116 -5.27 17.85 25.42
CA ASN A 116 -4.90 17.69 26.83
C ASN A 116 -5.62 16.52 27.52
N ASP A 117 -6.58 15.87 26.84
CA ASP A 117 -7.42 14.80 27.37
C ASP A 117 -7.66 13.70 26.30
N LEU A 118 -6.59 12.97 25.96
CA LEU A 118 -6.60 11.95 24.90
C LEU A 118 -6.62 10.49 25.41
N TYR A 119 -6.65 10.27 26.72
CA TYR A 119 -6.49 8.95 27.34
C TYR A 119 -7.72 8.58 28.19
N GLU A 120 -8.16 7.33 28.13
CA GLU A 120 -9.18 6.74 29.02
C GLU A 120 -8.58 6.16 30.32
#